data_AF-A0AAN1XYW9-F1
#
_entry.id   AF-A0AAN1XYW9-F1
#
_cell.length_a   1.000
_cell.length_b   1.000
_cell.length_c   1.000
_cell.angle_alpha   90.00
_cell.angle_beta   90.00
_cell.angle_gamma   90.00
#
_symmetry.space_group_name_H-M   'P 1'
#
loop_
_entity.id
_entity.type
_entity.pdbx_description
1 polymer ?
#
loop_
_entity_poly.entity_id
_entity_poly.type
_entity_poly.pdbx_seq_one_letter_code
_entity_poly.pdbx_strand_id
1 'polypeptide(L)'
;MSMLGVDISKDTFHCCLQRGEKRSEASFENTRTGFRKLRSWLRTHRAHEVHVCMESTGPYWRHLAANLHKAKIRVSVVNPTRTAYFAKSRLLRTKTDAVDARMLAQFCASERPALWEPDSDEILSLRGLLAYRDQLIAQRIALTQIVQSVAVGATLLKMNETHLVGIAEMVKQIESQIQGVLCSDVTLSRNAQLLQTIPGVASLTAANVLAELPVHRLHSAKAAAAYAGLTPAERQSGTPCVRMMWYQLPRKSSVKLGLSGAYHEPTLKRFAAVD
;
A
#
# COMPACT_ATOMS: atom_id res chain seq x y z
N MET A 1 -13.44 -25.60 5.25
CA MET A 1 -12.46 -24.49 5.20
C MET A 1 -12.80 -23.44 6.26
N SER A 2 -11.82 -23.05 7.07
CA SER A 2 -11.97 -22.05 8.14
C SER A 2 -11.48 -20.69 7.65
N MET A 3 -12.14 -19.60 8.05
CA MET A 3 -11.72 -18.25 7.69
C MET A 3 -11.06 -17.59 8.89
N LEU A 4 -9.88 -17.01 8.72
CA LEU A 4 -9.18 -16.26 9.76
C LEU A 4 -9.07 -14.81 9.32
N GLY A 5 -9.77 -13.91 10.00
CA GLY A 5 -9.55 -12.48 9.85
C GLY A 5 -8.45 -12.02 10.79
N VAL A 6 -7.54 -11.19 10.30
CA VAL A 6 -6.41 -10.67 11.07
C VAL A 6 -6.31 -9.17 10.91
N ASP A 7 -6.53 -8.45 11.99
CA ASP A 7 -6.24 -7.03 12.10
C ASP A 7 -4.85 -6.83 12.72
N ILE A 8 -4.02 -5.98 12.12
CA ILE A 8 -2.58 -5.92 12.40
C ILE A 8 -2.18 -4.51 12.80
N SER A 9 -1.62 -4.42 14.00
CA SER A 9 -0.97 -3.23 14.53
C SER A 9 0.55 -3.39 14.56
N LYS A 10 1.27 -2.34 14.97
CA LYS A 10 2.73 -2.35 15.06
C LYS A 10 3.23 -3.50 15.93
N ASP A 11 2.74 -3.59 17.16
CA ASP A 11 3.28 -4.49 18.19
C ASP A 11 2.47 -5.77 18.36
N THR A 12 1.20 -5.78 17.93
CA THR A 12 0.27 -6.91 18.09
C THR A 12 -0.60 -7.11 16.86
N PHE A 13 -1.24 -8.27 16.76
CA PHE A 13 -2.31 -8.53 15.80
C PHE A 13 -3.44 -9.32 16.46
N HIS A 14 -4.67 -8.96 16.11
CA HIS A 14 -5.91 -9.57 16.59
C HIS A 14 -6.45 -10.53 15.54
N CYS A 15 -6.88 -11.71 15.98
CA CYS A 15 -7.31 -12.80 15.13
C CYS A 15 -8.74 -13.21 15.47
N CYS A 16 -9.57 -13.41 14.44
CA CYS A 16 -10.88 -14.02 14.55
C CYS A 16 -10.96 -15.22 13.62
N LEU A 17 -11.02 -16.43 14.18
CA LEU A 17 -11.21 -17.68 13.44
C LEU A 17 -12.70 -18.01 13.38
N GLN A 18 -13.24 -18.06 12.17
CA GLN A 18 -14.61 -18.44 11.86
C GLN A 18 -14.65 -19.86 11.28
N ARG A 19 -15.45 -20.74 11.90
CA ARG A 19 -15.72 -22.11 11.45
C ARG A 19 -17.22 -22.39 11.49
N GLY A 20 -17.91 -22.20 10.37
CA GLY A 20 -19.38 -22.24 10.35
C GLY A 20 -19.91 -21.13 11.26
N GLU A 21 -20.73 -21.47 12.25
CA GLU A 21 -21.22 -20.52 13.25
C GLU A 21 -20.25 -20.30 14.43
N LYS A 22 -19.31 -21.22 14.66
CA LYS A 22 -18.36 -21.13 15.77
C LYS A 22 -17.29 -20.07 15.49
N ARG A 23 -16.97 -19.31 16.54
CA ARG A 23 -15.96 -18.25 16.53
C ARG A 23 -14.95 -18.47 17.65
N SER A 24 -13.70 -18.15 17.36
CA SER A 24 -12.63 -18.12 18.35
C SER A 24 -11.76 -16.90 18.11
N GLU A 25 -11.46 -16.15 19.15
CA GLU A 25 -10.71 -14.90 19.08
C GLU A 25 -9.43 -15.01 19.91
N ALA A 26 -8.35 -14.42 19.42
CA ALA A 26 -7.07 -14.38 20.11
C ALA A 26 -6.22 -13.21 19.63
N SER A 27 -5.26 -12.79 20.45
CA SER A 27 -4.30 -11.77 20.09
C SER A 27 -2.89 -12.26 20.33
N PHE A 28 -1.97 -11.82 19.48
CA PHE A 28 -0.57 -12.23 19.53
C PHE A 28 0.34 -11.03 19.26
N GLU A 29 1.58 -11.11 19.73
CA GLU A 29 2.62 -10.14 19.41
C GLU A 29 2.99 -10.23 17.92
N ASN A 30 3.29 -9.10 17.30
CA ASN A 30 3.79 -9.03 15.92
C ASN A 30 5.30 -9.39 15.86
N THR A 31 5.62 -10.58 16.32
CA THR A 31 6.98 -11.10 16.42
C THR A 31 7.03 -12.54 15.90
N ARG A 32 8.25 -13.05 15.64
CA ARG A 32 8.45 -14.45 15.24
C ARG A 32 7.92 -15.43 16.30
N THR A 33 7.90 -15.03 17.57
CA THR A 33 7.30 -15.76 18.69
C THR A 33 5.79 -15.79 18.56
N GLY A 34 5.15 -14.64 18.32
CA GLY A 34 3.71 -14.55 18.09
C GLY A 34 3.23 -15.33 16.87
N PHE A 35 4.00 -15.36 15.77
CA PHE A 35 3.66 -16.17 14.59
C PHE A 35 3.64 -17.68 14.90
N ARG A 36 4.55 -18.15 15.77
CA ARG A 36 4.55 -19.54 16.25
C ARG A 36 3.35 -19.82 17.15
N LYS A 37 3.00 -18.88 18.04
CA LYS A 37 1.81 -18.97 18.91
C LYS A 37 0.54 -19.06 18.07
N LEU A 38 0.39 -18.23 17.03
CA LEU A 38 -0.73 -18.28 16.08
C LEU A 38 -0.86 -19.66 15.43
N ARG A 39 0.24 -20.21 14.88
CA ARG A 39 0.22 -21.56 14.28
C ARG A 39 -0.18 -22.63 15.28
N SER A 40 0.27 -22.53 16.52
CA SER A 40 -0.12 -23.47 17.57
C SER A 40 -1.61 -23.36 17.88
N TRP A 41 -2.12 -22.14 18.00
CA TRP A 41 -3.53 -21.86 18.23
C TRP A 41 -4.43 -22.41 17.11
N LEU A 42 -4.03 -22.28 15.84
CA LEU A 42 -4.73 -22.87 14.70
C LEU A 42 -4.79 -24.41 14.79
N ARG A 43 -3.70 -25.06 15.23
CA ARG A 43 -3.68 -26.52 15.45
C ARG A 43 -4.60 -26.94 16.59
N THR A 44 -4.59 -26.24 17.71
CA THR A 44 -5.48 -26.51 18.86
C THR A 44 -6.95 -26.44 18.44
N HIS A 45 -7.30 -25.51 17.54
CA HIS A 45 -8.65 -25.36 17.01
C HIS A 45 -8.95 -26.31 15.83
N ARG A 46 -8.08 -27.30 15.55
CA ARG A 46 -8.19 -28.26 14.43
C ARG A 46 -8.47 -27.58 13.08
N ALA A 47 -7.90 -26.39 12.88
CA ALA A 47 -8.08 -25.60 11.68
C ALA A 47 -6.98 -25.97 10.68
N HIS A 48 -7.13 -27.13 10.04
CA HIS A 48 -6.14 -27.67 9.08
C HIS A 48 -6.17 -26.94 7.73
N GLU A 49 -7.36 -26.52 7.30
CA GLU A 49 -7.54 -25.69 6.11
C GLU A 49 -8.03 -24.30 6.52
N VAL A 50 -7.13 -23.33 6.44
CA VAL A 50 -7.40 -21.93 6.83
C VAL A 50 -7.15 -21.01 5.64
N HIS A 51 -8.04 -20.03 5.47
CA HIS A 51 -7.83 -18.86 4.63
C HIS A 51 -7.69 -17.65 5.52
N VAL A 52 -6.49 -17.10 5.54
CA VAL A 52 -6.18 -15.88 6.29
C VAL A 52 -6.48 -14.67 5.44
N CYS A 53 -7.25 -13.73 5.95
CA CYS A 53 -7.51 -12.44 5.33
C CYS A 53 -7.01 -11.34 6.25
N MET A 54 -6.15 -10.47 5.73
CA MET A 54 -5.60 -9.33 6.46
C MET A 54 -5.63 -8.08 5.58
N GLU A 55 -5.77 -6.93 6.21
CA GLU A 55 -5.77 -5.65 5.50
C GLU A 55 -4.35 -5.15 5.21
N SER A 56 -4.12 -4.50 4.07
CA SER A 56 -2.81 -3.96 3.69
C SER A 56 -2.47 -2.60 4.33
N THR A 57 -2.82 -2.39 5.60
CA THR A 57 -2.62 -1.12 6.30
C THR A 57 -1.20 -1.04 6.87
N GLY A 58 -0.41 -0.06 6.39
CA GLY A 58 0.99 0.10 6.78
C GLY A 58 1.92 -1.05 6.32
N PRO A 59 3.15 -1.14 6.87
CA PRO A 59 4.10 -2.19 6.50
C PRO A 59 3.99 -3.48 7.32
N TYR A 60 3.30 -3.44 8.46
CA TYR A 60 3.38 -4.47 9.50
C TYR A 60 2.83 -5.84 9.06
N TRP A 61 1.86 -5.87 8.16
CA TRP A 61 1.25 -7.10 7.65
C TRP A 61 2.23 -7.99 6.87
N ARG A 62 3.28 -7.40 6.26
CA ARG A 62 4.18 -8.10 5.32
C ARG A 62 4.90 -9.27 5.97
N HIS A 63 5.37 -9.10 7.21
CA HIS A 63 6.10 -10.16 7.92
C HIS A 63 5.20 -11.34 8.26
N LEU A 64 3.96 -11.07 8.68
CA LEU A 64 2.99 -12.12 8.97
C LEU A 64 2.55 -12.84 7.70
N ALA A 65 2.22 -12.11 6.63
CA ALA A 65 1.84 -12.67 5.33
C ALA A 65 2.94 -13.59 4.78
N ALA A 66 4.19 -13.12 4.75
CA ALA A 66 5.32 -13.92 4.29
C ALA A 66 5.56 -15.17 5.16
N ASN A 67 5.40 -15.07 6.48
CA ASN A 67 5.55 -16.21 7.38
C ASN A 67 4.48 -17.29 7.13
N LEU A 68 3.22 -16.87 6.99
CA LEU A 68 2.09 -17.76 6.72
C LEU A 68 2.19 -18.40 5.33
N HIS A 69 2.58 -17.62 4.32
CA HIS A 69 2.83 -18.13 2.97
C HIS A 69 3.94 -19.19 2.97
N LYS A 70 5.07 -18.94 3.64
CA LYS A 70 6.15 -19.94 3.82
C LYS A 70 5.67 -21.20 4.54
N ALA A 71 4.69 -21.09 5.42
CA ALA A 71 4.04 -22.22 6.09
C ALA A 71 2.96 -22.91 5.22
N LYS A 72 2.83 -22.55 3.94
CA LYS A 72 1.83 -23.04 2.99
C LYS A 72 0.38 -22.80 3.44
N ILE A 73 0.16 -21.74 4.22
CA ILE A 73 -1.18 -21.30 4.62
C ILE A 73 -1.69 -20.31 3.56
N ARG A 74 -2.95 -20.44 3.15
CA ARG A 74 -3.59 -19.51 2.23
C ARG A 74 -3.75 -18.14 2.88
N VAL A 75 -3.19 -17.11 2.27
CA VAL A 75 -3.26 -15.73 2.74
C VAL A 75 -3.87 -14.87 1.64
N SER A 76 -4.71 -13.92 2.01
CA SER A 76 -5.17 -12.83 1.16
C SER A 76 -4.90 -11.52 1.87
N VAL A 77 -4.25 -10.62 1.16
CA VAL A 77 -3.98 -9.26 1.61
C VAL A 77 -4.91 -8.34 0.83
N VAL A 78 -5.84 -7.71 1.52
CA VAL A 78 -6.96 -6.99 0.91
C VAL A 78 -6.79 -5.48 1.04
N ASN A 79 -7.26 -4.75 0.01
CA ASN A 79 -7.22 -3.30 -0.03
C ASN A 79 -8.14 -2.71 1.07
N PRO A 80 -7.63 -1.79 1.91
CA PRO A 80 -8.39 -1.16 3.00
C PRO A 80 -9.72 -0.51 2.58
N THR A 81 -9.81 -0.05 1.34
CA THR A 81 -11.05 0.53 0.81
C THR A 81 -12.14 -0.52 0.68
N ARG A 82 -11.81 -1.73 0.25
CA ARG A 82 -12.79 -2.81 0.07
C ARG A 82 -13.34 -3.27 1.42
N THR A 83 -12.48 -3.44 2.40
CA THR A 83 -12.83 -3.81 3.78
C THR A 83 -13.65 -2.71 4.46
N ALA A 84 -13.28 -1.43 4.27
CA ALA A 84 -14.07 -0.31 4.77
C ALA A 84 -15.49 -0.25 4.17
N TYR A 85 -15.64 -0.51 2.87
CA TYR A 85 -16.96 -0.57 2.24
C TYR A 85 -17.79 -1.75 2.73
N PHE A 86 -17.15 -2.91 2.90
CA PHE A 86 -17.81 -4.07 3.47
C PHE A 86 -18.29 -3.80 4.90
N ALA A 87 -17.45 -3.22 5.76
CA ALA A 87 -17.84 -2.83 7.11
C ALA A 87 -19.05 -1.88 7.13
N LYS A 88 -19.07 -0.88 6.22
CA LYS A 88 -20.22 0.02 6.04
C LYS A 88 -21.48 -0.73 5.61
N SER A 89 -21.37 -1.67 4.67
CA SER A 89 -22.52 -2.48 4.22
C SER A 89 -23.12 -3.35 5.33
N ARG A 90 -22.33 -3.68 6.36
CA ARG A 90 -22.74 -4.43 7.54
C ARG A 90 -23.18 -3.55 8.72
N LEU A 91 -23.27 -2.23 8.52
CA LEU A 91 -23.62 -1.25 9.55
C LEU A 91 -22.75 -1.32 10.80
N LEU A 92 -21.49 -1.75 10.66
CA LEU A 92 -20.54 -1.79 11.77
C LEU A 92 -20.14 -0.36 12.14
N ARG A 93 -20.55 0.09 13.34
CA ARG A 93 -20.25 1.43 13.87
C ARG A 93 -19.06 1.44 14.84
N THR A 94 -18.85 0.33 15.53
CA THR A 94 -17.78 0.18 16.51
C THR A 94 -16.49 -0.23 15.81
N LYS A 95 -15.42 0.53 16.06
CA LYS A 95 -14.09 0.21 15.58
C LYS A 95 -13.22 -0.26 16.74
N THR A 96 -13.02 -1.57 16.82
CA THR A 96 -12.08 -2.21 17.74
C THR A 96 -11.36 -3.33 17.02
N ASP A 97 -10.13 -3.63 17.40
CA ASP A 97 -9.29 -4.62 16.72
C ASP A 97 -9.98 -6.01 16.64
N ALA A 98 -10.77 -6.37 17.66
CA ALA A 98 -11.56 -7.60 17.67
C ALA A 98 -12.73 -7.57 16.66
N VAL A 99 -13.43 -6.43 16.55
CA VAL A 99 -14.52 -6.24 15.56
C VAL A 99 -13.94 -6.20 14.15
N ASP A 100 -12.80 -5.55 13.95
CA ASP A 100 -12.13 -5.46 12.65
C ASP A 100 -11.60 -6.83 12.20
N ALA A 101 -10.97 -7.60 13.10
CA ALA A 101 -10.58 -8.98 12.82
C ALA A 101 -11.78 -9.87 12.47
N ARG A 102 -12.92 -9.70 13.16
CA ARG A 102 -14.16 -10.43 12.84
C ARG A 102 -14.72 -10.03 11.47
N MET A 103 -14.72 -8.74 11.17
CA MET A 103 -15.16 -8.22 9.88
C MET A 103 -14.31 -8.79 8.73
N LEU A 104 -12.99 -8.87 8.91
CA LEU A 104 -12.08 -9.49 7.93
C LEU A 104 -12.35 -10.98 7.73
N ALA A 105 -12.70 -11.72 8.79
CA ALA A 105 -13.06 -13.13 8.67
C ALA A 105 -14.35 -13.31 7.86
N GLN A 106 -15.34 -12.43 8.08
CA GLN A 106 -16.59 -12.40 7.33
C GLN A 106 -16.39 -11.98 5.87
N PHE A 107 -15.56 -10.97 5.63
CA PHE A 107 -15.16 -10.52 4.30
C PHE A 107 -14.52 -11.68 3.52
N CYS A 108 -13.60 -12.41 4.15
CA CYS A 108 -12.95 -13.57 3.55
C CYS A 108 -13.98 -14.66 3.17
N ALA A 109 -14.95 -14.91 4.04
CA ALA A 109 -16.01 -15.88 3.80
C ALA A 109 -16.93 -15.51 2.63
N SER A 110 -17.31 -14.24 2.51
CA SER A 110 -18.23 -13.78 1.46
C SER A 110 -17.55 -13.50 0.13
N GLU A 111 -16.45 -12.75 0.13
CA GLU A 111 -15.81 -12.24 -1.08
C GLU A 111 -14.78 -13.21 -1.67
N ARG A 112 -14.30 -14.17 -0.87
CA ARG A 112 -13.27 -15.15 -1.26
C ARG A 112 -12.13 -14.49 -2.04
N PRO A 113 -11.42 -13.51 -1.44
CA PRO A 113 -10.41 -12.74 -2.14
C PRO A 113 -9.30 -13.63 -2.71
N ALA A 114 -8.71 -13.18 -3.82
CA ALA A 114 -7.57 -13.85 -4.44
C ALA A 114 -6.42 -14.05 -3.44
N LEU A 115 -5.68 -15.14 -3.58
CA LEU A 115 -4.54 -15.43 -2.73
C LEU A 115 -3.42 -14.41 -2.99
N TRP A 116 -2.78 -14.00 -1.91
CA TRP A 116 -1.62 -13.15 -1.92
C TRP A 116 -0.38 -14.00 -2.17
N GLU A 117 0.45 -13.48 -3.07
CA GLU A 117 1.78 -13.98 -3.34
C GLU A 117 2.79 -12.90 -2.96
N PRO A 118 3.97 -13.30 -2.43
CA PRO A 118 5.04 -12.37 -2.15
C PRO A 118 5.47 -11.66 -3.45
N ASP A 119 5.71 -10.35 -3.34
CA ASP A 119 6.34 -9.61 -4.42
C ASP A 119 7.75 -10.14 -4.67
N SER A 120 8.26 -10.01 -5.90
CA SER A 120 9.63 -10.41 -6.23
C SER A 120 10.67 -9.57 -5.49
N ASP A 121 11.88 -10.09 -5.32
CA ASP A 121 12.97 -9.40 -4.62
C ASP A 121 13.30 -8.05 -5.28
N GLU A 122 13.15 -7.95 -6.60
CA GLU A 122 13.34 -6.72 -7.37
C GLU A 122 12.27 -5.68 -7.03
N ILE A 123 10.99 -6.06 -6.93
CA ILE A 123 9.91 -5.15 -6.52
C ILE A 123 10.11 -4.70 -5.07
N LEU A 124 10.53 -5.61 -4.18
CA LEU A 124 10.83 -5.27 -2.78
C LEU A 124 12.00 -4.29 -2.68
N SER A 125 13.08 -4.53 -3.44
CA SER A 125 14.24 -3.64 -3.56
C SER A 125 13.82 -2.27 -4.09
N LEU A 126 13.05 -2.24 -5.18
CA LEU A 126 12.55 -1.01 -5.81
C LEU A 126 11.71 -0.18 -4.82
N ARG A 127 10.81 -0.81 -4.06
CA ARG A 127 10.04 -0.14 -3.00
C ARG A 127 10.96 0.38 -1.90
N GLY A 128 11.97 -0.38 -1.47
CA GLY A 128 12.94 0.07 -0.47
C GLY A 128 13.67 1.34 -0.90
N LEU A 129 14.24 1.32 -2.11
CA LEU A 129 14.98 2.45 -2.69
C LEU A 129 14.11 3.69 -2.86
N LEU A 130 12.90 3.53 -3.42
CA LEU A 130 11.96 4.63 -3.56
C LEU A 130 11.58 5.21 -2.18
N ALA A 131 11.40 4.38 -1.15
CA ALA A 131 10.98 4.85 0.18
C ALA A 131 12.07 5.69 0.82
N TYR A 132 13.31 5.22 0.70
CA TYR A 132 14.46 5.94 1.18
C TYR A 132 14.70 7.25 0.40
N ARG A 133 14.50 7.24 -0.92
CA ARG A 133 14.51 8.47 -1.73
C ARG A 133 13.51 9.50 -1.21
N ASP A 134 12.27 9.11 -0.95
CA ASP A 134 11.23 10.01 -0.45
C ASP A 134 11.62 10.61 0.91
N GLN A 135 12.27 9.83 1.77
CA GLN A 135 12.83 10.31 3.04
C GLN A 135 13.95 11.34 2.83
N LEU A 136 14.91 11.08 1.94
CA LEU A 136 15.99 12.03 1.62
C LEU A 136 15.43 13.35 1.06
N ILE A 137 14.42 13.29 0.20
CA ILE A 137 13.76 14.48 -0.33
C ILE A 137 13.05 15.27 0.78
N ALA A 138 12.37 14.59 1.72
CA ALA A 138 11.75 15.25 2.85
C ALA A 138 12.79 15.95 3.75
N GLN A 139 13.93 15.29 4.02
CA GLN A 139 15.05 15.89 4.75
C GLN A 139 15.62 17.12 4.02
N ARG A 140 15.81 17.02 2.70
CA ARG A 140 16.28 18.14 1.87
C ARG A 140 15.35 19.34 2.00
N ILE A 141 14.04 19.14 1.86
CA ILE A 141 13.04 20.22 1.97
C ILE A 141 13.11 20.87 3.35
N ALA A 142 13.16 20.07 4.42
CA ALA A 142 13.23 20.58 5.79
C ALA A 142 14.49 21.41 6.03
N LEU A 143 15.66 20.95 5.55
CA LEU A 143 16.91 21.68 5.68
C LEU A 143 16.93 22.97 4.84
N THR A 144 16.38 22.95 3.63
CA THR A 144 16.27 24.15 2.80
C THR A 144 15.44 25.24 3.49
N GLN A 145 14.34 24.88 4.16
CA GLN A 145 13.53 25.82 4.93
C GLN A 145 14.31 26.46 6.08
N ILE A 146 15.17 25.68 6.75
CA ILE A 146 16.03 26.19 7.82
C ILE A 146 17.07 27.17 7.26
N VAL A 147 17.73 26.83 6.15
CA VAL A 147 18.72 27.70 5.48
C VAL A 147 18.10 29.03 5.03
N GLN A 148 16.85 29.01 4.59
CA GLN A 148 16.12 30.22 4.17
C GLN A 148 15.58 31.06 5.33
N SER A 149 15.67 30.57 6.57
CA SER A 149 15.14 31.29 7.74
C SER A 149 16.11 32.36 8.25
N VAL A 150 15.57 33.55 8.55
CA VAL A 150 16.34 34.76 8.86
C VAL A 150 17.11 34.70 10.19
N ALA A 151 16.82 33.71 11.05
CA ALA A 151 17.29 33.64 12.43
C ALA A 151 18.46 32.65 12.70
N VAL A 152 19.15 32.16 11.66
CA VAL A 152 20.17 31.10 11.82
C VAL A 152 21.58 31.69 11.79
N GLY A 153 22.40 31.36 12.79
CA GLY A 153 23.80 31.80 12.85
C GLY A 153 24.68 31.19 11.76
N ALA A 154 25.74 31.91 11.35
CA ALA A 154 26.60 31.57 10.20
C ALA A 154 27.18 30.15 10.23
N THR A 155 27.58 29.64 11.40
CA THR A 155 28.11 28.28 11.55
C THR A 155 27.06 27.21 11.21
N LEU A 156 25.82 27.41 11.66
CA LEU A 156 24.72 26.48 11.41
C LEU A 156 24.30 26.50 9.94
N LEU A 157 24.34 27.67 9.28
CA LEU A 157 24.11 27.79 7.84
C LEU A 157 25.12 26.94 7.05
N LYS A 158 26.42 27.08 7.34
CA LYS A 158 27.48 26.32 6.66
C LYS A 158 27.35 24.80 6.87
N MET A 159 26.97 24.36 8.07
CA MET A 159 26.69 22.94 8.35
C MET A 159 25.51 22.42 7.53
N ASN A 160 24.42 23.19 7.47
CA ASN A 160 23.22 22.82 6.71
C ASN A 160 23.48 22.79 5.19
N GLU A 161 24.25 23.73 4.66
CA GLU A 161 24.67 23.73 3.25
C GLU A 161 25.47 22.46 2.91
N THR A 162 26.40 22.08 3.78
CA THR A 162 27.18 20.84 3.63
C THR A 162 26.27 19.60 3.65
N HIS A 163 25.29 19.57 4.56
CA HIS A 163 24.29 18.49 4.61
C HIS A 163 23.42 18.45 3.35
N LEU A 164 23.02 19.61 2.80
CA LEU A 164 22.23 19.68 1.57
C LEU A 164 23.00 19.10 0.37
N VAL A 165 24.29 19.39 0.26
CA VAL A 165 25.16 18.80 -0.77
C VAL A 165 25.23 17.28 -0.61
N GLY A 166 25.48 16.78 0.61
CA GLY A 166 25.53 15.34 0.86
C GLY A 166 24.20 14.62 0.56
N ILE A 167 23.06 15.22 0.92
CA ILE A 167 21.74 14.67 0.58
C ILE A 167 21.51 14.66 -0.92
N ALA A 168 21.92 15.70 -1.65
CA ALA A 168 21.79 15.73 -3.10
C ALA A 168 22.59 14.59 -3.78
N GLU A 169 23.80 14.31 -3.30
CA GLU A 169 24.62 13.20 -3.76
C GLU A 169 23.98 11.84 -3.44
N MET A 170 23.48 11.65 -2.21
CA MET A 170 22.77 10.42 -1.82
C MET A 170 21.52 10.20 -2.69
N VAL A 171 20.75 11.25 -2.99
CA VAL A 171 19.59 11.15 -3.90
C VAL A 171 20.03 10.67 -5.28
N LYS A 172 21.10 11.23 -5.83
CA LYS A 172 21.65 10.82 -7.14
C LYS A 172 22.08 9.35 -7.14
N GLN A 173 22.74 8.89 -6.07
CA GLN A 173 23.14 7.49 -5.92
C GLN A 173 21.92 6.56 -5.87
N ILE A 174 20.90 6.91 -5.10
CA ILE A 174 19.66 6.12 -5.00
C ILE A 174 18.89 6.09 -6.32
N GLU A 175 18.81 7.21 -7.04
CA GLU A 175 18.19 7.24 -8.37
C GLU A 175 18.94 6.35 -9.38
N SER A 176 20.28 6.31 -9.31
CA SER A 176 21.07 5.37 -10.11
C SER A 176 20.82 3.91 -9.74
N GLN A 177 20.66 3.59 -8.45
CA GLN A 177 20.32 2.23 -8.01
C GLN A 177 18.91 1.83 -8.46
N ILE A 178 17.94 2.75 -8.43
CA ILE A 178 16.59 2.53 -8.97
C ILE A 178 16.66 2.16 -10.44
N GLN A 179 17.44 2.89 -11.25
CA GLN A 179 17.65 2.53 -12.66
C GLN A 179 18.31 1.16 -12.81
N GLY A 180 19.30 0.85 -11.96
CA GLY A 180 19.95 -0.46 -11.94
C GLY A 180 18.96 -1.61 -11.76
N VAL A 181 18.04 -1.49 -10.79
CA VAL A 181 16.99 -2.49 -10.54
C VAL A 181 16.00 -2.62 -11.70
N LEU A 182 15.63 -1.50 -12.33
CA LEU A 182 14.77 -1.53 -13.51
C LEU A 182 15.43 -2.24 -14.69
N CYS A 183 16.73 -2.04 -14.89
CA CYS A 183 17.49 -2.65 -15.98
C CYS A 183 17.86 -4.11 -15.73
N SER A 184 17.95 -4.56 -14.47
CA SER A 184 18.36 -5.92 -14.13
C SER A 184 17.30 -6.97 -14.45
N ASP A 185 16.02 -6.61 -14.41
CA ASP A 185 14.91 -7.51 -14.75
C ASP A 185 14.30 -7.16 -16.11
N VAL A 186 14.17 -8.17 -16.98
CA VAL A 186 13.66 -8.00 -18.35
C VAL A 186 12.21 -7.51 -18.35
N THR A 187 11.39 -7.98 -17.41
CA THR A 187 9.97 -7.62 -17.33
C THR A 187 9.81 -6.19 -16.82
N LEU A 188 10.54 -5.80 -15.78
CA LEU A 188 10.57 -4.44 -15.23
C LEU A 188 11.07 -3.44 -16.26
N SER A 189 12.18 -3.75 -16.94
CA SER A 189 12.75 -2.88 -17.98
C SER A 189 11.75 -2.62 -19.09
N ARG A 190 11.14 -3.69 -19.63
CA ARG A 190 10.11 -3.57 -20.67
C ARG A 190 8.91 -2.75 -20.20
N ASN A 191 8.38 -3.04 -19.00
CA ASN A 191 7.22 -2.33 -18.49
C ASN A 191 7.53 -0.85 -18.19
N ALA A 192 8.74 -0.54 -17.72
CA ALA A 192 9.19 0.82 -17.48
C ALA A 192 9.34 1.61 -18.79
N GLN A 193 9.83 0.99 -19.85
CA GLN A 193 9.90 1.59 -21.19
C GLN A 193 8.51 1.88 -21.74
N LEU A 194 7.58 0.93 -21.62
CA LEU A 194 6.17 1.12 -22.03
C LEU A 194 5.50 2.26 -21.25
N LEU A 195 5.75 2.38 -19.95
CA LEU A 195 5.20 3.50 -19.17
C LEU A 195 5.76 4.85 -19.62
N GLN A 196 7.04 4.90 -20.01
CA GLN A 196 7.71 6.12 -20.48
C GLN A 196 7.25 6.59 -21.85
N THR A 197 6.52 5.78 -22.62
CA THR A 197 5.90 6.25 -23.88
C THR A 197 4.73 7.20 -23.62
N ILE A 198 4.22 7.25 -22.38
CA ILE A 198 3.13 8.14 -21.99
C ILE A 198 3.72 9.55 -21.73
N PRO A 199 3.24 10.60 -22.41
CA PRO A 199 3.70 11.96 -22.15
C PRO A 199 3.60 12.33 -20.67
N GLY A 200 4.67 12.88 -20.11
CA GLY A 200 4.75 13.25 -18.69
C GLY A 200 5.17 12.13 -17.73
N VAL A 201 5.34 10.89 -18.20
CA VAL A 201 5.85 9.78 -17.39
C VAL A 201 7.35 9.60 -17.58
N ALA A 202 8.13 10.08 -16.61
CA ALA A 202 9.57 9.83 -16.57
C ALA A 202 9.90 8.48 -15.90
N SER A 203 11.14 8.02 -16.03
CA SER A 203 11.61 6.74 -15.47
C SER A 203 11.31 6.59 -13.96
N LEU A 204 11.49 7.65 -13.16
CA LEU A 204 11.16 7.61 -11.74
C LEU A 204 9.64 7.45 -11.49
N THR A 205 8.81 8.11 -12.30
CA THR A 205 7.35 7.96 -12.22
C THR A 205 6.95 6.54 -12.59
N ALA A 206 7.55 5.98 -13.65
CA ALA A 206 7.36 4.59 -14.04
C ALA A 206 7.75 3.62 -12.92
N ALA A 207 8.90 3.83 -12.27
CA ALA A 207 9.35 3.05 -11.12
C ALA A 207 8.33 3.03 -9.99
N ASN A 208 7.75 4.19 -9.64
CA ASN A 208 6.70 4.29 -8.62
C ASN A 208 5.45 3.49 -9.01
N VAL A 209 5.03 3.57 -10.27
CA VAL A 209 3.87 2.83 -10.77
C VAL A 209 4.10 1.33 -10.68
N LEU A 210 5.27 0.84 -11.12
CA LEU A 210 5.61 -0.59 -11.08
C LEU A 210 5.76 -1.12 -9.65
N ALA A 211 6.29 -0.30 -8.74
CA ALA A 211 6.43 -0.67 -7.34
C ALA A 211 5.07 -0.82 -6.65
N GLU A 212 4.10 0.06 -6.92
CA GLU A 212 2.85 0.13 -6.15
C GLU A 212 1.66 -0.60 -6.81
N LEU A 213 1.60 -0.65 -8.14
CA LEU A 213 0.51 -1.34 -8.84
C LEU A 213 0.86 -2.83 -9.05
N PRO A 214 0.05 -3.76 -8.53
CA PRO A 214 0.23 -5.17 -8.80
C PRO A 214 -0.32 -5.51 -10.18
N VAL A 215 0.37 -5.09 -11.24
CA VAL A 215 -0.08 -5.23 -12.64
C VAL A 215 -0.44 -6.66 -13.01
N HIS A 216 0.26 -7.66 -12.46
CA HIS A 216 -0.02 -9.08 -12.68
C HIS A 216 -1.37 -9.54 -12.10
N ARG A 217 -1.96 -8.81 -11.14
CA ARG A 217 -3.28 -9.10 -10.54
C ARG A 217 -4.43 -8.30 -11.14
N LEU A 218 -4.13 -7.35 -12.04
CA LEU A 218 -5.11 -6.41 -12.56
C LEU A 218 -5.43 -6.76 -14.01
N HIS A 219 -6.68 -7.16 -14.25
CA HIS A 219 -7.12 -7.66 -15.57
C HIS A 219 -7.53 -6.57 -16.57
N SER A 220 -7.58 -5.30 -16.16
CA SER A 220 -7.90 -4.18 -17.06
C SER A 220 -7.38 -2.84 -16.55
N ALA A 221 -7.22 -1.88 -17.46
CA ALA A 221 -6.89 -0.49 -17.11
C ALA A 221 -7.93 0.14 -16.17
N LYS A 222 -9.22 -0.19 -16.35
CA LYS A 222 -10.30 0.26 -15.44
C LYS A 222 -10.11 -0.29 -14.03
N ALA A 223 -9.75 -1.57 -13.91
CA ALA A 223 -9.46 -2.17 -12.61
C ALA A 223 -8.22 -1.54 -11.94
N ALA A 224 -7.19 -1.22 -12.72
CA ALA A 224 -6.01 -0.52 -12.22
C ALA A 224 -6.33 0.90 -11.73
N ALA A 225 -7.11 1.67 -12.50
CA ALA A 225 -7.55 3.00 -12.12
C ALA A 225 -8.44 2.97 -10.85
N ALA A 226 -9.36 2.01 -10.76
CA ALA A 226 -10.19 1.83 -9.57
C ALA A 226 -9.37 1.40 -8.34
N TYR A 227 -8.39 0.52 -8.52
CA TYR A 227 -7.46 0.10 -7.47
C TYR A 227 -6.63 1.29 -6.95
N ALA A 228 -6.19 2.18 -7.85
CA ALA A 228 -5.48 3.41 -7.52
C ALA A 228 -6.40 4.53 -6.99
N GLY A 229 -7.73 4.35 -7.00
CA GLY A 229 -8.69 5.41 -6.64
C GLY A 229 -8.68 6.62 -7.58
N LEU A 230 -8.36 6.40 -8.86
CA LEU A 230 -8.34 7.44 -9.89
C LEU A 230 -9.66 7.53 -10.67
N THR A 231 -10.63 6.67 -10.37
CA THR A 231 -11.95 6.67 -10.99
C THR A 231 -12.95 7.46 -10.14
N PRO A 232 -13.67 8.45 -10.70
CA PRO A 232 -14.74 9.13 -9.99
C PRO A 232 -15.86 8.16 -9.61
N ALA A 233 -16.48 8.38 -8.45
CA ALA A 233 -17.68 7.65 -8.05
C ALA A 233 -18.90 8.53 -8.33
N GLU A 234 -19.75 8.08 -9.26
CA GLU A 234 -21.04 8.73 -9.53
C GLU A 234 -22.07 8.27 -8.50
N ARG A 235 -22.78 9.21 -7.87
CA ARG A 235 -23.90 8.93 -6.97
C ARG A 235 -25.18 9.51 -7.55
N GLN A 236 -26.03 8.64 -8.08
CA GLN A 236 -27.38 8.99 -8.51
C GLN A 236 -28.37 8.61 -7.41
N SER A 237 -28.45 9.43 -6.36
CA SER A 237 -29.53 9.37 -5.36
C SER A 237 -29.90 10.81 -4.99
N GLY A 238 -30.87 11.39 -5.70
CA GLY A 238 -31.21 12.82 -5.61
C GLY A 238 -30.35 13.69 -6.56
N THR A 239 -30.14 14.96 -6.21
CA THR A 239 -29.34 15.90 -7.01
C THR A 239 -27.96 15.31 -7.30
N PRO A 240 -27.56 15.17 -8.59
CA PRO A 240 -26.34 14.48 -8.95
C PRO A 240 -25.14 15.24 -8.39
N CYS A 241 -24.39 14.59 -7.49
CA CYS A 241 -23.11 15.08 -7.01
C CYS A 241 -22.03 14.04 -7.34
N VAL A 242 -21.01 14.48 -8.09
CA VAL A 242 -19.85 13.66 -8.43
C VAL A 242 -18.76 14.00 -7.43
N ARG A 243 -18.25 13.00 -6.70
CA ARG A 243 -17.15 13.20 -5.75
C ARG A 243 -15.96 12.32 -6.16
N MET A 244 -14.79 12.94 -6.28
CA MET A 244 -13.55 12.20 -6.46
C MET A 244 -13.25 11.43 -5.18
N MET A 245 -13.05 10.12 -5.32
CA MET A 245 -12.73 9.26 -4.19
C MET A 245 -11.23 9.04 -4.14
N TRP A 246 -10.55 9.70 -3.21
CA TRP A 246 -9.10 9.59 -3.07
C TRP A 246 -8.73 8.26 -2.40
N TYR A 247 -8.25 7.27 -3.16
CA TYR A 247 -7.40 6.25 -2.57
C TYR A 247 -5.97 6.77 -2.57
N GLN A 248 -5.41 6.94 -1.37
CA GLN A 248 -4.00 7.22 -1.24
C GLN A 248 -3.26 5.90 -1.40
N LEU A 249 -2.71 5.66 -2.59
CA LEU A 249 -1.57 4.77 -2.72
C LEU A 249 -0.55 5.15 -1.61
N PRO A 250 0.20 4.18 -1.05
CA PRO A 250 1.01 4.39 0.17
C PRO A 250 2.00 5.56 0.10
N ARG A 251 2.32 6.04 -1.10
CA ARG A 251 3.20 7.19 -1.35
C ARG A 251 2.43 8.40 -1.86
N LYS A 252 2.71 9.55 -1.26
CA LYS A 252 2.22 10.87 -1.70
C LYS A 252 2.57 11.19 -3.17
N SER A 253 3.62 10.58 -3.74
CA SER A 253 4.03 10.76 -5.14
C SER A 253 2.97 10.29 -6.14
N SER A 254 2.14 9.30 -5.77
CA SER A 254 1.07 8.78 -6.63
C SER A 254 -0.10 9.75 -6.81
N VAL A 255 -0.26 10.73 -5.91
CA VAL A 255 -1.29 11.77 -5.99
C VAL A 255 -1.06 12.71 -7.20
N LYS A 256 0.16 12.78 -7.74
CA LYS A 256 0.47 13.61 -8.92
C LYS A 256 0.12 12.96 -10.27
N LEU A 257 -0.03 11.63 -10.35
CA LEU A 257 -0.39 10.96 -11.60
C LEU A 257 -1.83 11.29 -12.05
N GLY A 258 -2.76 11.45 -11.10
CA GLY A 258 -4.13 11.86 -11.39
C GLY A 258 -4.25 13.29 -11.94
N LEU A 259 -3.35 14.18 -11.51
CA LEU A 259 -3.35 15.58 -11.95
C LEU A 259 -2.88 15.72 -13.40
N SER A 260 -1.86 14.97 -13.83
CA SER A 260 -1.35 15.06 -15.21
C SER A 260 -2.33 14.52 -16.26
N GLY A 261 -3.05 13.44 -15.97
CA GLY A 261 -4.08 12.90 -16.87
C GLY A 261 -5.27 13.85 -17.07
N ALA A 262 -5.62 14.63 -16.04
CA ALA A 262 -6.69 15.62 -16.13
C ALA A 262 -6.37 16.81 -17.06
N TYR A 263 -5.08 17.12 -17.27
CA TYR A 263 -4.67 18.17 -18.20
C TYR A 263 -4.79 17.74 -19.67
N HIS A 264 -4.68 16.45 -19.96
CA HIS A 264 -4.64 15.91 -21.32
C HIS A 264 -5.98 15.30 -21.80
N GLU A 265 -6.87 14.88 -20.90
CA GLU A 265 -8.16 14.28 -21.27
C GLU A 265 -9.32 15.32 -21.17
N PRO A 266 -9.99 15.68 -22.28
CA PRO A 266 -11.04 16.73 -22.30
C PRO A 266 -12.22 16.46 -21.36
N THR A 267 -12.56 15.20 -21.15
CA THR A 267 -13.61 14.77 -20.21
C THR A 267 -13.19 14.96 -18.75
N LEU A 268 -11.90 14.84 -18.43
CA LEU A 268 -11.38 15.06 -17.07
C LEU A 268 -11.25 16.53 -16.68
N LYS A 269 -11.08 17.45 -17.66
CA LYS A 269 -11.08 18.90 -17.41
C LYS A 269 -12.36 19.41 -16.74
N ARG A 270 -13.50 18.79 -17.04
CA ARG A 270 -14.79 19.13 -16.40
C ARG A 270 -14.84 18.79 -14.91
N PHE A 271 -13.93 17.94 -14.43
CA PHE A 271 -13.87 17.49 -13.03
C PHE A 271 -12.68 18.09 -12.26
N ALA A 272 -11.76 18.80 -12.92
CA ALA A 272 -10.62 19.47 -12.29
C ALA A 272 -10.95 20.88 -11.77
N ALA A 273 -12.16 21.39 -12.05
CA ALA A 273 -12.65 22.69 -11.61
C ALA A 273 -13.79 22.50 -10.60
N VAL A 274 -13.44 22.17 -9.36
CA VAL A 274 -14.27 22.46 -8.18
C VAL A 274 -13.31 22.79 -7.04
N ASP A 275 -13.44 24.00 -6.51
CA ASP A 275 -12.62 24.61 -5.45
C ASP A 275 -12.49 23.76 -4.17
#